data_AF-A0A6C0QPQ2-F1
#
_entry.id   AF-A0A6C0QPQ2-F1
#
_cell.length_a   1.000
_cell.length_b   1.000
_cell.length_c   1.000
_cell.angle_alpha   90.00
_cell.angle_beta   90.00
_cell.angle_gamma   90.00
#
_symmetry.space_group_name_H-M   'P 1'
#
loop_
_entity.id
_entity.type
_entity.pdbx_description
1 polymer ?
#
loop_
_entity_poly.entity_id
_entity_poly.type
_entity_poly.pdbx_seq_one_letter_code
_entity_poly.pdbx_strand_id
1 'polypeptide(L)'
;MGSDLLQQIEQDTLQFAISKASGRVHGFVIDNVFYIVWLDKEHNLYPMQRHGGLTYCDYPKDCYECLEDKYNSLKNKYDELSKEHEELFNEYCHLLDERVIHQLKFNMDMHKGS
;
A
#
# COMPACT_ATOMS: atom_id res chain seq x y z
N MET A 1 5.09 48.47 -5.49
CA MET A 1 4.69 47.45 -6.49
C MET A 1 5.35 46.09 -6.25
N GLY A 2 6.64 45.99 -5.89
CA GLY A 2 7.24 44.67 -5.56
C GLY A 2 6.80 44.05 -4.22
N SER A 3 6.34 44.86 -3.25
CA SER A 3 5.95 44.38 -1.92
C SER A 3 4.65 43.57 -1.92
N ASP A 4 3.66 44.00 -2.71
CA ASP A 4 2.32 43.41 -2.66
C ASP A 4 2.28 42.01 -3.28
N LEU A 5 3.11 41.76 -4.30
CA LEU A 5 3.28 40.45 -4.91
C LEU A 5 3.92 39.44 -3.95
N LEU A 6 4.95 39.87 -3.23
CA LEU A 6 5.60 39.02 -2.23
C LEU A 6 4.66 38.73 -1.06
N GLN A 7 3.84 39.70 -0.67
CA GLN A 7 2.85 39.53 0.40
C GLN A 7 1.76 38.49 0.05
N GLN A 8 1.34 38.40 -1.22
CA GLN A 8 0.40 37.36 -1.67
C GLN A 8 1.01 35.94 -1.58
N ILE A 9 2.31 35.80 -1.88
CA ILE A 9 3.00 34.51 -1.84
C ILE A 9 3.26 34.07 -0.38
N GLU A 10 3.52 35.01 0.51
CA GLU A 10 3.92 34.73 1.90
C GLU A 10 2.76 34.17 2.75
N GLN A 11 1.51 34.42 2.37
CA GLN A 11 0.33 34.04 3.16
C GLN A 11 -0.51 32.90 2.54
N ASP A 12 -0.47 32.69 1.22
CA ASP A 12 -1.43 31.83 0.52
C ASP A 12 -0.78 30.75 -0.36
N THR A 13 -0.15 29.75 0.26
CA THR A 13 0.10 28.49 -0.44
C THR A 13 -1.21 27.72 -0.56
N LEU A 14 -1.68 27.56 -1.80
CA LEU A 14 -2.95 26.92 -2.13
C LEU A 14 -2.72 25.54 -2.72
N GLN A 15 -3.70 24.66 -2.50
CA GLN A 15 -3.71 23.32 -3.10
C GLN A 15 -5.09 22.99 -3.69
N PHE A 16 -5.08 22.24 -4.79
CA PHE A 16 -6.28 21.59 -5.30
C PHE A 16 -5.99 20.14 -5.71
N ALA A 17 -7.05 19.33 -5.81
CA ALA A 17 -6.98 17.95 -6.26
C ALA A 17 -7.30 17.87 -7.75
N ILE A 18 -6.53 17.08 -8.49
CA ILE A 18 -6.89 16.66 -9.85
C ILE A 18 -8.04 15.64 -9.80
N SER A 19 -8.06 14.79 -8.77
CA SER A 19 -9.10 13.79 -8.56
C SER A 19 -9.44 13.60 -7.08
N LYS A 20 -10.53 12.86 -6.79
CA LYS A 20 -10.92 12.51 -5.42
C LYS A 20 -9.86 11.68 -4.68
N ALA A 21 -9.06 10.90 -5.41
CA ALA A 21 -8.18 9.87 -4.85
C ALA A 21 -6.67 10.17 -4.96
N SER A 22 -6.24 11.00 -5.92
CA SER A 22 -4.81 11.26 -6.15
C SER A 22 -4.54 12.58 -6.88
N GLY A 23 -3.27 13.01 -6.83
CA GLY A 23 -2.73 14.16 -7.58
C GLY A 23 -3.10 15.51 -6.98
N ARG A 24 -2.32 15.97 -5.98
CA ARG A 24 -2.38 17.37 -5.53
C ARG A 24 -1.47 18.22 -6.37
N VAL A 25 -1.94 19.41 -6.63
CA VAL A 25 -1.16 20.49 -7.21
C VAL A 25 -1.03 21.55 -6.13
N HIS A 26 0.20 21.94 -5.83
CA HIS A 26 0.52 22.99 -4.88
C HIS A 26 1.10 24.20 -5.62
N GLY A 27 0.72 25.39 -5.17
CA GLY A 27 1.10 26.62 -5.81
C GLY A 27 0.58 27.84 -5.11
N PHE A 28 0.57 28.95 -5.83
CA PHE A 28 0.04 30.22 -5.38
C PHE A 28 -0.65 30.92 -6.55
N VAL A 29 -1.56 31.84 -6.23
CA VAL A 29 -2.27 32.65 -7.21
C VAL A 29 -1.65 34.04 -7.22
N ILE A 30 -1.26 34.52 -8.40
CA ILE A 30 -0.94 35.92 -8.65
C ILE A 30 -1.93 36.41 -9.69
N ASP A 31 -2.68 37.45 -9.34
CA ASP A 31 -3.83 37.94 -10.09
C ASP A 31 -4.86 36.83 -10.39
N ASN A 32 -4.93 36.35 -11.63
CA ASN A 32 -5.85 35.30 -12.08
C ASN A 32 -5.13 34.05 -12.61
N VAL A 33 -3.84 33.92 -12.33
CA VAL A 33 -3.01 32.79 -12.80
C VAL A 33 -2.55 31.96 -11.61
N PHE A 34 -2.79 30.66 -11.67
CA PHE A 34 -2.27 29.70 -10.69
C PHE A 34 -0.89 29.21 -11.12
N TYR A 35 0.13 29.53 -10.35
CA TYR A 35 1.51 29.10 -10.59
C TYR A 35 1.79 27.80 -9.85
N ILE A 36 2.14 26.76 -10.59
CA ILE A 36 2.41 25.43 -10.03
C ILE A 36 3.86 25.39 -9.54
N VAL A 37 4.03 24.99 -8.28
CA VAL A 37 5.35 24.77 -7.66
C VAL A 37 5.63 23.28 -7.52
N TRP A 38 4.59 22.49 -7.19
CA TRP A 38 4.78 21.07 -6.90
C TRP A 38 3.58 20.22 -7.36
N LEU A 39 3.89 19.07 -7.96
CA LEU A 39 2.93 18.02 -8.29
C LEU A 39 3.12 16.84 -7.34
N ASP A 40 2.19 16.65 -6.42
CA ASP A 40 2.24 15.62 -5.39
C ASP A 40 1.22 14.52 -5.70
N LYS A 41 1.67 13.53 -6.49
CA LYS A 41 0.82 12.41 -6.95
C LYS A 41 0.18 11.65 -5.80
N GLU A 42 0.94 11.42 -4.73
CA GLU A 42 0.62 10.49 -3.65
C GLU A 42 0.19 11.18 -2.34
N HIS A 43 0.02 12.52 -2.34
CA HIS A 43 -0.41 13.29 -1.16
C HIS A 43 0.58 13.26 0.02
N ASN A 44 1.87 13.17 -0.29
CA ASN A 44 2.93 12.98 0.70
C ASN A 44 3.53 14.29 1.23
N LEU A 45 3.18 15.45 0.69
CA LEU A 45 3.80 16.73 1.10
C LEU A 45 3.50 17.07 2.56
N TYR A 46 2.31 16.71 3.05
CA TYR A 46 1.93 16.88 4.44
C TYR A 46 1.71 15.50 5.08
N PRO A 47 2.60 15.06 5.98
CA PRO A 47 2.44 13.78 6.66
C PRO A 47 1.25 13.89 7.64
N MET A 48 0.07 13.51 7.16
CA MET A 48 -1.11 13.45 8.01
C MET A 48 -1.02 12.21 8.90
N GLN A 49 -1.25 12.39 10.20
CA GLN A 49 -1.24 11.29 11.17
C GLN A 49 -2.23 10.17 10.79
N ARG A 50 -3.38 10.53 10.20
CA ARG A 50 -4.38 9.56 9.70
C ARG A 50 -3.91 8.69 8.53
N HIS A 51 -2.80 9.04 7.87
CA HIS A 51 -2.22 8.33 6.73
C HIS A 51 -0.86 7.71 7.07
N GLY A 52 -0.57 7.47 8.36
CA GLY A 52 0.65 6.82 8.84
C GLY A 52 1.68 7.78 9.47
N GLY A 53 1.53 9.10 9.26
CA GLY A 53 2.37 10.12 9.90
C GLY A 53 3.86 10.04 9.52
N LEU A 54 4.68 10.85 10.19
CA LEU A 54 6.14 10.75 10.09
C LEU A 54 6.63 9.57 10.91
N THR A 55 7.40 8.67 10.29
CA THR A 55 8.19 7.69 11.03
C THR A 55 9.59 8.24 11.22
N TYR A 56 10.07 8.24 12.47
CA TYR A 56 11.43 8.61 12.81
C TYR A 56 12.28 7.34 12.95
N CYS A 57 13.53 7.42 12.49
CA CYS A 57 14.56 6.42 12.75
C CYS A 57 15.28 6.73 14.07
N ASP A 58 15.64 5.69 14.82
CA ASP A 58 16.50 5.85 16.00
C ASP A 58 17.95 6.07 15.54
N TYR A 59 18.53 7.21 15.95
CA TYR A 59 19.95 7.48 15.74
C TYR A 59 20.80 6.37 16.41
N PRO A 60 21.88 5.87 15.79
CA PRO A 60 22.65 6.43 14.66
C PRO A 60 22.18 6.01 13.27
N LYS A 61 21.09 5.27 13.12
CA LYS A 61 20.68 4.76 11.82
C LYS A 61 20.21 5.87 10.90
N ASP A 62 20.64 5.83 9.65
CA ASP A 62 20.10 6.73 8.64
C ASP A 62 18.69 6.27 8.20
N CYS A 63 17.97 7.17 7.50
CA CYS A 63 16.62 6.87 7.03
C CYS A 63 16.58 5.69 6.04
N TYR A 64 17.67 5.43 5.32
CA TYR A 64 17.77 4.35 4.35
C TYR A 64 17.93 3.01 5.04
N GLU A 65 18.81 2.89 6.03
CA GLU A 65 19.02 1.70 6.84
C GLU A 65 17.72 1.27 7.55
N CYS A 66 16.96 2.23 8.08
CA CYS A 66 15.67 1.92 8.68
C CYS A 66 14.62 1.49 7.67
N LEU A 67 14.68 2.01 6.45
CA LEU A 67 13.81 1.57 5.36
C LEU A 67 14.18 0.15 4.90
N GLU A 68 15.47 -0.15 4.81
CA GLU A 68 15.99 -1.46 4.45
C GLU A 68 15.63 -2.53 5.48
N ASP A 69 15.75 -2.23 6.78
CA ASP A 69 15.30 -3.11 7.86
C ASP A 69 13.80 -3.45 7.74
N LYS A 70 12.96 -2.43 7.49
CA LYS A 70 11.51 -2.63 7.29
C LYS A 70 11.23 -3.46 6.05
N TYR A 71 11.92 -3.19 4.94
CA TYR A 71 11.77 -3.94 3.70
C TYR A 71 12.14 -5.41 3.91
N ASN A 72 13.28 -5.68 4.55
CA ASN A 72 13.72 -7.04 4.84
C ASN A 72 12.76 -7.76 5.79
N SER A 73 12.28 -7.09 6.84
CA SER A 73 11.28 -7.65 7.74
C SER A 73 9.97 -7.99 7.03
N LEU A 74 9.50 -7.09 6.17
CA LEU A 74 8.27 -7.30 5.40
C LEU A 74 8.43 -8.43 4.38
N LYS A 75 9.59 -8.51 3.73
CA LYS A 75 9.94 -9.57 2.80
C LYS A 75 9.97 -10.93 3.48
N ASN A 76 10.61 -11.04 4.64
CA ASN A 76 10.64 -12.30 5.39
C ASN A 76 9.22 -12.78 5.76
N LYS A 77 8.36 -11.86 6.23
CA LYS A 77 6.96 -12.18 6.53
C LYS A 77 6.19 -12.64 5.30
N TYR A 78 6.44 -12.02 4.15
CA TYR A 78 5.83 -12.43 2.89
C TYR A 78 6.27 -13.84 2.49
N ASP A 79 7.56 -14.14 2.59
CA ASP A 79 8.13 -15.44 2.26
C ASP A 79 7.58 -16.54 3.19
N GLU A 80 7.51 -16.27 4.50
CA GLU A 80 6.90 -17.16 5.51
C GLU A 80 5.42 -17.43 5.19
N LEU A 81 4.62 -16.37 4.99
CA LEU A 81 3.20 -16.49 4.73
C LEU A 81 2.92 -17.19 3.39
N SER A 82 3.77 -16.97 2.39
CA SER A 82 3.67 -17.66 1.09
C SER A 82 3.92 -19.16 1.24
N LYS A 83 4.86 -19.57 2.08
CA LYS A 83 5.15 -20.98 2.36
C LYS A 83 4.00 -21.64 3.11
N GLU A 84 3.46 -20.99 4.13
CA GLU A 84 2.28 -21.48 4.86
C GLU A 84 1.09 -21.66 3.92
N HIS A 85 0.85 -20.68 3.05
CA HIS A 85 -0.22 -20.76 2.06
C HIS A 85 -0.05 -21.97 1.12
N GLU A 86 1.18 -22.23 0.65
CA GLU A 86 1.48 -23.39 -0.19
C GLU A 86 1.27 -24.72 0.54
N GLU A 87 1.72 -24.83 1.79
CA GLU A 87 1.51 -26.02 2.62
C GLU A 87 0.02 -26.29 2.85
N LEU A 88 -0.74 -25.26 3.22
CA LEU A 88 -2.18 -25.37 3.45
C LEU A 88 -2.94 -25.74 2.18
N PHE A 89 -2.51 -25.19 1.03
CA PHE A 89 -3.09 -25.53 -0.27
C PHE A 89 -2.83 -26.99 -0.64
N ASN A 90 -1.61 -27.49 -0.40
CA ASN A 90 -1.27 -28.89 -0.65
C ASN A 90 -2.07 -29.85 0.25
N GLU A 91 -2.23 -29.52 1.54
CA GLU A 91 -3.07 -30.28 2.46
C GLU A 91 -4.53 -30.31 1.99
N TYR A 92 -5.07 -29.16 1.57
CA TYR A 92 -6.41 -29.05 1.03
C TYR A 92 -6.60 -29.93 -0.22
N CYS A 93 -5.64 -29.93 -1.15
CA CYS A 93 -5.67 -30.80 -2.32
C CYS A 93 -5.68 -32.29 -1.94
N HIS A 94 -4.85 -32.70 -0.99
CA HIS A 94 -4.79 -34.09 -0.54
C HIS A 94 -6.12 -34.57 0.05
N LEU A 95 -6.74 -33.76 0.90
CA LEU A 95 -8.04 -34.07 1.50
C LEU A 95 -9.16 -34.19 0.46
N LEU A 96 -9.13 -33.37 -0.60
CA LEU A 96 -10.09 -33.48 -1.70
C LEU A 96 -9.93 -34.80 -2.47
N ASP A 97 -8.69 -35.21 -2.76
CA ASP A 97 -8.41 -36.47 -3.44
C ASP A 97 -8.88 -37.67 -2.62
N GLU A 98 -8.59 -37.69 -1.31
CA GLU A 98 -9.09 -38.74 -0.41
C GLU A 98 -10.62 -38.80 -0.38
N ARG A 99 -11.29 -37.64 -0.36
CA ARG A 99 -12.76 -37.58 -0.36
C ARG A 99 -13.33 -38.14 -1.66
N VAL A 100 -12.73 -37.83 -2.79
CA VAL A 100 -13.13 -38.36 -4.11
C VAL A 100 -12.94 -39.88 -4.16
N ILE A 101 -11.80 -40.39 -3.69
CA ILE A 101 -11.51 -41.82 -3.64
C ILE A 101 -12.51 -42.56 -2.75
N HIS A 102 -12.82 -42.03 -1.56
CA HIS A 102 -13.82 -42.62 -0.68
C HIS A 102 -15.21 -42.66 -1.33
N GLN A 103 -15.62 -41.58 -2.01
CA GLN A 103 -16.89 -41.55 -2.72
C GLN A 103 -16.96 -42.60 -3.84
N LEU A 104 -15.88 -42.78 -4.60
CA LEU A 104 -15.79 -43.78 -5.66
C LEU A 104 -15.87 -45.21 -5.10
N LYS A 105 -15.15 -45.50 -4.02
CA LYS A 105 -15.21 -46.82 -3.34
C LYS A 105 -16.61 -47.12 -2.84
N PHE A 106 -17.24 -46.17 -2.16
CA PHE A 106 -18.62 -46.30 -1.69
C PHE A 106 -19.60 -46.63 -2.84
N ASN A 107 -19.49 -45.91 -3.96
CA ASN A 107 -20.33 -46.16 -5.13
C ASN A 107 -20.08 -47.54 -5.75
N MET A 108 -18.82 -48.01 -5.79
CA MET A 108 -18.48 -49.33 -6.32
C MET A 108 -19.00 -50.48 -5.45
N ASP A 109 -18.97 -50.33 -4.12
CA ASP A 109 -19.45 -51.36 -3.19
C ASP A 109 -20.98 -51.49 -3.25
N MET A 110 -21.69 -50.38 -3.46
CA MET A 110 -23.15 -50.38 -3.68
C MET A 110 -23.56 -51.13 -4.95
N HIS A 111 -22.72 -51.14 -5.99
CA HIS A 111 -23.02 -51.82 -7.26
C HIS A 111 -22.66 -53.32 -7.27
N LYS A 112 -21.87 -53.81 -6.29
CA LYS A 112 -21.52 -55.24 -6.18
C LYS A 112 -22.51 -56.06 -5.33
N GLY A 113 -23.48 -55.40 -4.70
CA GLY A 113 -24.51 -56.01 -3.84
C GLY A 113 -25.89 -56.18 -4.50
N SER A 114 -26.02 -55.94 -5.81
CA SER A 114 -27.20 -56.27 -6.65
C SER A 114 -26.84 -57.37 -7.64
#